data_AF-A0A350Y5A7-F1
#
_entry.id   AF-A0A350Y5A7-F1
#
_cell.length_a   1.000
_cell.length_b   1.000
_cell.length_c   1.000
_cell.angle_alpha   90.00
_cell.angle_beta   90.00
_cell.angle_gamma   90.00
#
_symmetry.space_group_name_H-M   'P 1'
#
loop_
_entity.id
_entity.type
_entity.pdbx_description
1 polymer ?
#
loop_
_entity_poly.entity_id
_entity_poly.type
_entity_poly.pdbx_seq_one_letter_code
_entity_poly.pdbx_strand_id
1 'polypeptide(L)'
;MKDYLSSLFAAYRQKGILIDTNILLLWFVGAVNRDRISTFNRTQKFLPEDYDTLLQILASFQKIVTTPNILTEVNSLANQLGEPERSQCFSIFAHLVARLDEFYRESQNVASQDKFVKFGLTDCGIMDLARDRYLVLTDDLKLAHYLQKIGIDTINFNNIRTYGWN
;
A
#
# COMPACT_ATOMS: atom_id res chain seq x y z
N MET A 1 -18.98 -2.20 -10.64
CA MET A 1 -17.66 -2.08 -9.98
C MET A 1 -17.09 -0.68 -10.11
N LYS A 2 -17.01 -0.10 -11.31
CA LYS A 2 -16.55 1.29 -11.52
C LYS A 2 -17.29 2.33 -10.67
N ASP A 3 -18.62 2.29 -10.63
CA ASP A 3 -19.42 3.24 -9.83
C ASP A 3 -19.15 3.11 -8.32
N TYR A 4 -18.92 1.88 -7.84
CA TYR A 4 -18.57 1.59 -6.46
C TYR A 4 -17.18 2.09 -6.09
N LEU A 5 -16.18 1.90 -6.97
CA LEU A 5 -14.83 2.43 -6.75
C LEU A 5 -14.83 3.97 -6.77
N SER A 6 -15.58 4.56 -7.70
CA SER A 6 -15.74 6.02 -7.80
C SER A 6 -16.38 6.60 -6.53
N SER A 7 -17.42 5.96 -5.98
CA SER A 7 -18.05 6.41 -4.75
C SER A 7 -17.14 6.26 -3.53
N LEU A 8 -16.38 5.17 -3.43
CA LEU A 8 -15.35 5.01 -2.40
C LEU A 8 -14.27 6.08 -2.50
N PHE A 9 -13.75 6.34 -3.70
CA PHE A 9 -12.71 7.36 -3.90
C PHE A 9 -13.22 8.74 -3.50
N ALA A 10 -14.46 9.08 -3.85
CA ALA A 10 -15.09 10.31 -3.42
C ALA A 10 -15.23 10.37 -1.88
N ALA A 11 -15.71 9.31 -1.24
CA ALA A 11 -15.91 9.25 0.22
C ALA A 11 -14.61 9.36 1.03
N TYR A 12 -13.49 8.88 0.47
CA TYR A 12 -12.20 8.86 1.13
C TYR A 12 -11.21 9.91 0.62
N ARG A 13 -11.53 10.69 -0.41
CA ARG A 13 -10.65 11.72 -1.01
C ARG A 13 -9.95 12.61 0.00
N GLN A 14 -10.69 13.10 1.00
CA GLN A 14 -10.20 13.98 2.07
C GLN A 14 -9.60 13.20 3.24
N LYS A 15 -10.12 12.00 3.51
CA LYS A 15 -9.71 11.16 4.62
C LYS A 15 -8.33 10.58 4.38
N GLY A 16 -8.11 10.01 3.20
CA GLY A 16 -6.85 9.41 2.77
C GLY A 16 -6.95 7.92 2.48
N ILE A 17 -5.87 7.42 1.89
CA ILE A 17 -5.68 6.02 1.50
C ILE A 17 -4.48 5.43 2.24
N LEU A 18 -4.67 4.30 2.93
CA LEU A 18 -3.62 3.54 3.58
C LEU A 18 -3.06 2.51 2.61
N ILE A 19 -1.76 2.61 2.31
CA ILE A 19 -1.09 1.74 1.34
C ILE A 19 -0.34 0.62 2.07
N ASP A 20 -0.58 -0.62 1.65
CA ASP A 20 0.15 -1.81 2.10
C ASP A 20 1.57 -1.92 1.50
N THR A 21 2.44 -2.74 2.10
CA THR A 21 3.86 -2.90 1.78
C THR A 21 4.13 -3.13 0.29
N ASN A 22 3.49 -4.11 -0.34
CA ASN A 22 3.79 -4.45 -1.74
C ASN A 22 3.38 -3.35 -2.72
N ILE A 23 2.29 -2.63 -2.42
CA ILE A 23 1.81 -1.53 -3.27
C ILE A 23 2.72 -0.31 -3.10
N LEU A 24 3.17 -0.03 -1.88
CA LEU A 24 4.13 1.04 -1.63
C LEU A 24 5.49 0.73 -2.28
N LEU A 25 5.93 -0.54 -2.24
CA LEU A 25 7.13 -0.99 -2.93
C LEU A 25 7.03 -0.84 -4.46
N LEU A 26 5.87 -1.15 -5.05
CA LEU A 26 5.61 -0.92 -6.48
C LEU A 26 5.82 0.57 -6.84
N TRP A 27 5.33 1.48 -6.00
CA TRP A 27 5.57 2.92 -6.22
C TRP A 27 7.06 3.26 -6.17
N PHE A 28 7.81 2.73 -5.21
CA PHE A 28 9.22 3.12 -5.03
C PHE A 28 10.10 2.55 -6.15
N VAL A 29 9.91 1.28 -6.51
CA VAL A 29 10.64 0.63 -7.60
C VAL A 29 10.31 1.29 -8.93
N GLY A 30 9.01 1.52 -9.21
CA GLY A 30 8.58 2.14 -10.46
C GLY A 30 9.02 3.59 -10.64
N ALA A 31 9.24 4.31 -9.53
CA ALA A 31 9.79 5.67 -9.54
C ALA A 31 11.29 5.70 -9.91
N VAL A 32 12.04 4.63 -9.63
CA VAL A 32 13.44 4.49 -10.07
C VAL A 32 13.50 4.05 -11.52
N ASN A 33 12.85 2.92 -11.82
CA ASN A 33 12.93 2.27 -13.11
C ASN A 33 11.67 1.41 -13.31
N ARG A 34 10.78 1.82 -14.21
CA ARG A 34 9.54 1.09 -14.51
C ARG A 34 9.80 -0.32 -15.03
N ASP A 35 10.85 -0.51 -15.81
CA ASP A 35 11.20 -1.83 -16.36
C ASP A 35 11.70 -2.79 -15.27
N ARG A 36 12.12 -2.26 -14.12
CA ARG A 36 12.52 -3.08 -12.98
C ARG A 36 11.34 -3.74 -12.28
N ILE A 37 10.12 -3.21 -12.42
CA ILE A 37 8.92 -3.75 -11.80
C ILE A 37 8.73 -5.23 -12.14
N SER A 38 8.84 -5.58 -13.43
CA SER A 38 8.59 -6.94 -13.95
C SER A 38 9.76 -7.91 -13.72
N THR A 39 10.94 -7.41 -13.36
CA THR A 39 12.16 -8.23 -13.19
C THR A 39 12.61 -8.36 -11.73
N PHE A 40 12.07 -7.54 -10.82
CA PHE A 40 12.38 -7.63 -9.41
C PHE A 40 11.46 -8.62 -8.70
N ASN A 41 12.04 -9.63 -8.04
CA ASN A 41 11.29 -10.74 -7.40
C ASN A 41 10.11 -10.32 -6.51
N ARG A 42 10.17 -9.13 -5.90
CA ARG A 42 9.13 -8.62 -4.99
C ARG A 42 7.99 -7.92 -5.71
N THR A 43 8.22 -7.39 -6.91
CA THR A 43 7.23 -6.65 -7.70
C THR A 43 6.88 -7.32 -9.04
N GLN A 44 7.55 -8.41 -9.42
CA GLN A 44 7.40 -9.07 -10.73
C GLN A 44 5.98 -9.58 -11.05
N LYS A 45 5.08 -9.61 -10.06
CA LYS A 45 3.64 -9.88 -10.25
C LYS A 45 2.87 -8.69 -10.83
N PHE A 46 3.49 -7.52 -10.84
CA PHE A 46 3.00 -6.29 -11.45
C PHE A 46 3.67 -6.07 -12.80
N LEU A 47 3.01 -5.25 -13.61
CA LEU A 47 3.46 -4.77 -14.90
C LEU A 47 3.85 -3.28 -14.79
N PRO A 48 4.69 -2.75 -15.70
CA PRO A 48 5.01 -1.33 -15.75
C PRO A 48 3.76 -0.42 -15.80
N GLU A 49 2.68 -0.84 -16.46
CA GLU A 49 1.43 -0.06 -16.57
C GLU A 49 0.64 -0.01 -15.26
N ASP A 50 0.87 -0.97 -14.36
CA ASP A 50 0.26 -0.96 -13.03
C ASP A 50 0.81 0.21 -12.19
N TYR A 51 2.04 0.64 -12.44
CA TYR A 51 2.59 1.84 -11.82
C TYR A 51 1.78 3.10 -12.18
N ASP A 52 1.42 3.26 -13.46
CA ASP A 52 0.62 4.39 -13.90
C ASP A 52 -0.78 4.35 -13.29
N THR A 53 -1.38 3.16 -13.21
CA THR A 53 -2.66 2.94 -12.53
C THR A 53 -2.56 3.34 -11.05
N LEU A 54 -1.50 2.93 -10.37
CA LEU A 54 -1.25 3.31 -8.98
C LEU A 54 -1.15 4.83 -8.83
N LEU A 55 -0.36 5.51 -9.67
CA LEU A 55 -0.25 6.97 -9.60
C LEU A 55 -1.59 7.70 -9.78
N GLN A 56 -2.44 7.23 -10.70
CA GLN A 56 -3.77 7.81 -10.89
C GLN A 56 -4.68 7.61 -9.67
N ILE A 57 -4.62 6.44 -9.03
CA ILE A 57 -5.34 6.18 -7.79
C ILE A 57 -4.86 7.14 -6.70
N LEU A 58 -3.54 7.21 -6.46
CA LEU A 58 -2.96 8.04 -5.40
C LEU A 58 -3.26 9.52 -5.60
N ALA A 59 -3.28 10.01 -6.84
CA ALA A 59 -3.66 11.38 -7.18
C ALA A 59 -5.13 11.72 -6.83
N SER A 60 -5.97 10.72 -6.60
CA SER A 60 -7.37 10.92 -6.21
C SER A 60 -7.55 11.24 -4.72
N PHE A 61 -6.50 11.12 -3.90
CA PHE A 61 -6.52 11.32 -2.45
C PHE A 61 -5.61 12.47 -2.03
N GLN A 62 -6.02 13.22 -1.03
CA GLN A 62 -5.19 14.30 -0.46
C GLN A 62 -4.11 13.78 0.49
N LYS A 63 -4.31 12.58 1.04
CA LYS A 63 -3.43 11.98 2.05
C LYS A 63 -3.12 10.56 1.66
N ILE A 64 -1.84 10.23 1.71
CA ILE A 64 -1.34 8.87 1.53
C ILE A 64 -0.77 8.44 2.86
N VAL A 65 -1.39 7.44 3.45
CA VAL A 65 -1.19 7.03 4.85
C VAL A 65 -0.33 5.77 4.90
N THR A 66 0.55 5.69 5.88
CA THR A 66 1.39 4.51 6.13
C THR A 66 1.70 4.32 7.63
N THR A 67 2.45 3.29 7.96
CA THR A 67 3.02 3.06 9.30
C THR A 67 4.53 2.85 9.23
N PRO A 68 5.25 3.08 10.34
CA PRO A 68 6.66 2.73 10.42
C PRO A 68 6.95 1.25 10.11
N ASN A 69 6.01 0.34 10.44
CA ASN A 69 6.14 -1.08 10.14
C ASN A 69 6.14 -1.34 8.62
N ILE A 70 5.19 -0.75 7.89
CA ILE A 70 5.13 -0.83 6.43
C ILE A 70 6.39 -0.24 5.82
N LEU A 71 6.84 0.94 6.26
CA LEU A 71 8.07 1.56 5.77
C LEU A 71 9.31 0.68 6.01
N THR A 72 9.40 0.05 7.18
CA THR A 72 10.50 -0.87 7.51
C THR A 72 10.50 -2.09 6.59
N GLU A 73 9.34 -2.67 6.31
CA GLU A 73 9.22 -3.77 5.35
C GLU A 73 9.62 -3.33 3.94
N VAL A 74 9.12 -2.18 3.46
CA VAL A 74 9.51 -1.63 2.15
C VAL A 74 11.02 -1.41 2.09
N ASN A 75 11.65 -0.87 3.13
CA ASN A 75 13.11 -0.70 3.20
C ASN A 75 13.84 -2.04 3.10
N SER A 76 13.41 -3.05 3.86
CA SER A 76 13.99 -4.40 3.83
C SER A 76 13.87 -5.05 2.45
N LEU A 77 12.72 -4.87 1.79
CA LEU A 77 12.49 -5.39 0.44
C LEU A 77 13.33 -4.62 -0.60
N ALA A 78 13.33 -3.29 -0.57
CA ALA A 78 14.12 -2.46 -1.48
C ALA A 78 15.63 -2.73 -1.35
N ASN A 79 16.11 -3.11 -0.17
CA ASN A 79 17.52 -3.46 0.04
C ASN A 79 17.96 -4.74 -0.70
N GLN A 80 17.03 -5.51 -1.27
CA GLN A 80 17.31 -6.69 -2.10
C GLN A 80 17.60 -6.32 -3.57
N LEU A 81 17.47 -5.04 -3.95
CA LEU A 81 17.92 -4.55 -5.25
C LEU A 81 19.44 -4.57 -5.36
N GLY A 82 19.94 -4.75 -6.58
CA GLY A 82 21.36 -4.55 -6.89
C GLY A 82 21.71 -3.07 -7.07
N GLU A 83 22.99 -2.73 -6.95
CA GLU A 83 23.49 -1.40 -7.35
C GLU A 83 23.49 -1.25 -8.88
N PRO A 84 23.29 -0.03 -9.42
CA PRO A 84 23.11 1.25 -8.72
C PRO A 84 21.67 1.55 -8.27
N GLU A 85 20.71 0.73 -8.65
CA GLU A 85 19.28 1.01 -8.43
C GLU A 85 18.88 0.97 -6.96
N ARG A 86 19.56 0.17 -6.13
CA ARG A 86 19.34 0.18 -4.67
C ARG A 86 19.59 1.58 -4.09
N SER A 87 20.71 2.20 -4.42
CA SER A 87 21.05 3.56 -3.98
C SER A 87 20.06 4.61 -4.52
N GLN A 88 19.63 4.46 -5.77
CA GLN A 88 18.61 5.33 -6.37
C GLN A 88 17.26 5.16 -5.66
N CYS A 89 16.86 3.93 -5.36
CA CYS A 89 15.64 3.60 -4.64
C CYS A 89 15.63 4.23 -3.26
N PHE A 90 16.73 4.17 -2.51
CA PHE A 90 16.82 4.82 -1.20
C PHE A 90 16.85 6.36 -1.26
N SER A 91 17.42 6.93 -2.31
CA SER A 91 17.32 8.37 -2.55
C SER A 91 15.86 8.78 -2.79
N ILE A 92 15.13 8.03 -3.63
CA ILE A 92 13.69 8.24 -3.86
C ILE A 92 12.87 7.99 -2.59
N PHE A 93 13.19 6.94 -1.83
CA PHE A 93 12.55 6.60 -0.57
C PHE A 93 12.56 7.81 0.37
N ALA A 94 13.74 8.42 0.58
CA ALA A 94 13.89 9.59 1.45
C ALA A 94 13.02 10.77 1.00
N HIS A 95 12.88 11.00 -0.31
CA HIS A 95 12.01 12.05 -0.85
C HIS A 95 10.51 11.71 -0.75
N LEU A 96 10.13 10.46 -0.99
CA LEU A 96 8.73 10.05 -0.99
C LEU A 96 8.15 9.93 0.41
N VAL A 97 8.93 9.51 1.41
CA VAL A 97 8.47 9.45 2.81
C VAL A 97 7.99 10.80 3.31
N ALA A 98 8.63 11.89 2.90
CA ALA A 98 8.19 13.25 3.26
C ALA A 98 6.80 13.62 2.72
N ARG A 99 6.24 12.82 1.80
CA ARG A 99 4.90 12.99 1.23
C ARG A 99 3.87 12.03 1.82
N LEU A 100 4.28 11.17 2.76
CA LEU A 100 3.41 10.19 3.42
C LEU A 100 3.00 10.71 4.79
N ASP A 101 1.74 10.52 5.14
CA ASP A 101 1.23 10.71 6.49
C ASP A 101 1.51 9.43 7.29
N GLU A 102 2.62 9.43 8.00
CA GLU A 102 3.05 8.30 8.83
C GLU A 102 2.40 8.35 10.22
N PHE A 103 1.79 7.23 10.63
CA PHE A 103 1.21 7.09 11.97
C PHE A 103 1.82 5.92 12.72
N TYR A 104 2.44 6.24 13.86
CA TYR A 104 2.94 5.23 14.79
C TYR A 104 1.80 4.56 15.54
N ARG A 105 1.89 3.23 15.64
CA ARG A 105 1.09 2.39 16.55
C ARG A 105 2.02 1.59 17.41
N GLU A 106 1.76 1.62 18.72
CA GLU A 106 2.55 0.86 19.67
C GLU A 106 2.36 -0.64 19.44
N SER A 107 3.47 -1.35 19.22
CA SER A 107 3.45 -2.77 18.89
C SER A 107 2.76 -3.61 19.97
N GLN A 108 2.83 -3.21 21.24
CA GLN A 108 2.13 -3.89 22.34
C GLN A 108 0.60 -3.83 22.17
N ASN A 109 0.06 -2.66 21.80
CA ASN A 109 -1.37 -2.48 21.57
C ASN A 109 -1.85 -3.20 20.31
N VAL A 110 -1.01 -3.25 19.26
CA VAL A 110 -1.30 -4.02 18.06
C VAL A 110 -1.27 -5.52 18.34
N ALA A 111 -0.30 -5.97 19.16
CA ALA A 111 -0.12 -7.38 19.50
C ALA A 111 -1.21 -7.93 20.44
N SER A 112 -1.89 -7.07 21.21
CA SER A 112 -2.99 -7.49 22.08
C SER A 112 -4.30 -7.76 21.34
N GLN A 113 -4.38 -7.51 20.03
CA GLN A 113 -5.58 -7.78 19.24
C GLN A 113 -5.78 -9.30 19.06
N ASP A 114 -7.04 -9.76 19.16
CA ASP A 114 -7.43 -11.18 18.99
C ASP A 114 -6.95 -11.82 17.67
N LYS A 115 -6.59 -11.00 16.68
CA LYS A 115 -6.25 -11.40 15.32
C LYS A 115 -4.75 -11.40 15.06
N PHE A 116 -3.95 -10.98 16.03
CA PHE A 116 -2.50 -10.89 15.90
C PHE A 116 -1.86 -12.23 15.52
N VAL A 117 -2.26 -13.34 16.15
CA VAL A 117 -1.73 -14.68 15.83
C VAL A 117 -1.98 -15.06 14.37
N LYS A 118 -3.05 -14.55 13.76
CA LYS A 118 -3.45 -14.90 12.39
C LYS A 118 -2.79 -14.03 11.32
N PHE A 119 -2.54 -12.76 11.64
CA PHE A 119 -2.20 -11.73 10.66
C PHE A 119 -0.85 -11.04 10.94
N GLY A 120 -0.34 -11.11 12.17
CA GLY A 120 0.92 -10.50 12.54
C GLY A 120 0.82 -8.98 12.69
N LEU A 121 1.98 -8.36 12.89
CA LEU A 121 2.09 -6.98 13.34
C LEU A 121 1.63 -5.96 12.30
N THR A 122 2.10 -6.07 11.06
CA THR A 122 1.82 -5.11 10.00
C THR A 122 0.34 -5.10 9.64
N ASP A 123 -0.25 -6.27 9.39
CA ASP A 123 -1.67 -6.41 9.07
C ASP A 123 -2.59 -5.96 10.22
N CYS A 124 -2.26 -6.28 11.49
CA CYS A 124 -3.03 -5.78 12.63
C CYS A 124 -2.85 -4.26 12.83
N GLY A 125 -1.69 -3.70 12.46
CA GLY A 125 -1.47 -2.26 12.40
C GLY A 125 -2.35 -1.60 11.33
N ILE A 126 -2.48 -2.21 10.16
CA ILE A 126 -3.39 -1.77 9.09
C ILE A 126 -4.84 -1.79 9.59
N MET A 127 -5.27 -2.88 10.22
CA MET A 127 -6.62 -3.03 10.78
C MET A 127 -6.96 -1.94 11.80
N ASP A 128 -6.04 -1.66 12.72
CA ASP A 128 -6.20 -0.64 13.75
C ASP A 128 -6.21 0.78 13.16
N LEU A 129 -5.32 1.04 12.21
CA LEU A 129 -5.18 2.36 11.62
C LEU A 129 -6.34 2.68 10.67
N ALA A 130 -6.79 1.74 9.85
CA ALA A 130 -7.77 1.98 8.80
C ALA A 130 -9.20 2.16 9.31
N ARG A 131 -9.56 1.47 10.40
CA ARG A 131 -10.93 1.41 10.93
C ARG A 131 -11.56 2.80 11.02
N ASP A 132 -12.67 2.99 10.31
CA ASP A 132 -13.47 4.22 10.20
C ASP A 132 -12.73 5.47 9.68
N ARG A 133 -11.48 5.33 9.25
CA ARG A 133 -10.59 6.46 8.93
C ARG A 133 -10.06 6.45 7.52
N TYR A 134 -9.56 5.32 7.01
CA TYR A 134 -8.84 5.29 5.73
C TYR A 134 -9.31 4.15 4.84
N LEU A 135 -9.26 4.38 3.53
CA LEU A 135 -9.44 3.34 2.53
C LEU A 135 -8.17 2.52 2.45
N VAL A 136 -8.23 1.20 2.56
CA VAL A 136 -7.04 0.35 2.43
C VAL A 136 -6.82 -0.05 0.98
N LEU A 137 -5.57 0.04 0.52
CA LEU A 137 -5.13 -0.49 -0.77
C LEU A 137 -4.05 -1.55 -0.55
N THR A 138 -4.37 -2.79 -0.91
CA THR A 138 -3.50 -3.96 -0.76
C THR A 138 -3.57 -4.84 -2.01
N ASP A 139 -2.58 -5.69 -2.23
CA ASP A 139 -2.67 -6.79 -3.20
C ASP A 139 -2.96 -8.15 -2.55
N ASP A 140 -2.94 -8.25 -1.22
CA ASP A 140 -3.22 -9.48 -0.48
C ASP A 140 -4.73 -9.74 -0.46
N LEU A 141 -5.15 -10.82 -1.13
CA LEU A 141 -6.55 -11.21 -1.23
C LEU A 141 -7.15 -11.65 0.12
N LYS A 142 -6.35 -12.31 0.96
CA LYS A 142 -6.76 -12.81 2.28
C LYS A 142 -6.95 -11.65 3.25
N LEU A 143 -6.03 -10.67 3.24
CA LEU A 143 -6.17 -9.45 4.02
C LEU A 143 -7.37 -8.64 3.54
N ALA A 144 -7.49 -8.38 2.23
CA ALA A 144 -8.60 -7.60 1.67
C ALA A 144 -9.98 -8.19 2.03
N HIS A 145 -10.16 -9.51 1.84
CA HIS A 145 -11.42 -10.18 2.21
C HIS A 145 -11.72 -10.06 3.70
N TYR A 146 -10.68 -10.19 4.54
CA TYR A 146 -10.87 -10.12 5.97
C TYR A 146 -11.26 -8.71 6.43
N LEU A 147 -10.58 -7.68 5.93
CA LEU A 147 -10.88 -6.28 6.22
C LEU A 147 -12.32 -5.91 5.81
N GLN A 148 -12.71 -6.27 4.59
CA GLN A 148 -14.09 -6.06 4.12
C GLN A 148 -15.12 -6.77 5.00
N LYS A 149 -14.84 -8.01 5.42
CA LYS A 149 -15.73 -8.78 6.32
C LYS A 149 -15.94 -8.08 7.67
N ILE A 150 -14.95 -7.34 8.18
CA ILE A 150 -15.05 -6.61 9.44
C ILE A 150 -15.47 -5.15 9.26
N GLY A 151 -15.94 -4.76 8.07
CA GLY A 151 -16.46 -3.43 7.78
C GLY A 151 -15.39 -2.37 7.48
N ILE A 152 -14.16 -2.76 7.15
CA ILE A 152 -13.11 -1.84 6.72
C ILE A 152 -13.09 -1.78 5.19
N ASP A 153 -13.42 -0.62 4.64
CA ASP A 153 -13.37 -0.38 3.21
C ASP A 153 -11.95 -0.61 2.68
N THR A 154 -11.84 -1.57 1.78
CA THR A 154 -10.57 -2.06 1.26
C THR A 154 -10.73 -2.40 -0.20
N ILE A 155 -9.71 -2.06 -0.99
CA ILE A 155 -9.62 -2.44 -2.39
C ILE A 155 -8.41 -3.34 -2.58
N ASN A 156 -8.65 -4.49 -3.21
CA ASN A 156 -7.57 -5.29 -3.74
C ASN A 156 -7.13 -4.69 -5.09
N PHE A 157 -5.87 -4.29 -5.20
CA PHE A 157 -5.32 -3.63 -6.39
C PHE A 157 -5.44 -4.51 -7.65
N ASN A 158 -5.40 -5.83 -7.53
CA ASN A 158 -5.58 -6.74 -8.66
C ASN A 158 -6.99 -6.68 -9.27
N ASN A 159 -8.01 -6.31 -8.47
CA ASN A 159 -9.36 -6.10 -8.99
C ASN A 159 -9.42 -4.84 -9.86
N ILE A 160 -8.72 -3.77 -9.47
CA ILE A 160 -8.65 -2.55 -10.28
C ILE A 160 -8.00 -2.83 -11.63
N ARG A 161 -6.89 -3.58 -11.62
CA ARG A 161 -6.17 -4.00 -12.85
C ARG A 161 -7.06 -4.78 -13.81
N THR A 162 -7.93 -5.63 -13.28
CA THR A 162 -8.78 -6.53 -14.07
C THR A 162 -10.02 -5.85 -14.62
N TYR A 163 -10.68 -4.99 -13.82
CA TYR A 163 -12.00 -4.46 -14.14
C TYR A 163 -12.00 -2.98 -14.51
N GLY A 164 -10.88 -2.29 -14.32
CA GLY A 164 -10.78 -0.84 -14.44
C GLY A 164 -11.59 -0.10 -13.38
N TRP A 165 -11.33 1.20 -13.27
CA TRP A 165 -12.00 2.07 -12.30
C TRP A 165 -12.39 3.44 -12.87
N ASN A 166 -11.72 3.87 -13.94
CA ASN A 166 -12.06 5.02 -14.78
C ASN A 166 -12.92 4.63 -15.99
#